data_AF-X1GMI2-F1
#
_entry.id   AF-X1GMI2-F1
#
_cell.length_a   1.000
_cell.length_b   1.000
_cell.length_c   1.000
_cell.angle_alpha   90.00
_cell.angle_beta   90.00
_cell.angle_gamma   90.00
#
_symmetry.space_group_name_H-M   'P 1'
#
loop_
_entity.id
_entity.type
_entity.pdbx_description
1 polymer ?
#
loop_
_entity_poly.entity_id
_entity_poly.type
_entity_poly.pdbx_seq_one_letter_code
_entity_poly.pdbx_strand_id
1 'polypeptide(L)' 'GQGFIFGRGNKQITPKVLKRIGKKNIKIVSTEEKIKGLRCLMVDTGDIKTDELLKGLAKVIIGYKEELIIEIEC' A
#
# COMPACT_ATOMS: atom_id res chain seq x y z
N GLY A 1 10.30 9.34 0.22
CA GLY A 1 10.54 7.88 0.17
C GLY A 1 10.02 7.34 -1.14
N GLN A 2 10.20 6.05 -1.45
CA GLN A 2 9.74 5.49 -2.73
C GLN A 2 8.26 5.10 -2.77
N GLY A 3 7.55 5.12 -1.63
CA GLY A 3 6.10 4.84 -1.63
C GLY A 3 5.71 3.36 -1.69
N PHE A 4 6.67 2.43 -1.55
CA PHE A 4 6.37 1.01 -1.46
C PHE A 4 5.62 0.67 -0.16
N ILE A 5 4.46 0.03 -0.28
CA ILE A 5 3.64 -0.44 0.86
C ILE A 5 3.85 -1.92 1.17
N PHE A 6 3.99 -2.75 0.14
CA PHE A 6 4.33 -4.15 0.29
C PHE A 6 5.38 -4.52 -0.74
N GLY A 7 6.34 -5.31 -0.27
CA GLY A 7 7.46 -5.72 -1.09
C GLY A 7 8.58 -4.69 -1.18
N ARG A 8 9.45 -4.94 -2.15
CA ARG A 8 10.78 -4.37 -2.37
C ARG A 8 11.76 -4.50 -1.18
N GLY A 9 12.84 -5.24 -1.40
CA GLY A 9 13.81 -5.63 -0.36
C GLY A 9 13.46 -7.00 0.23
N ASN A 10 13.54 -7.14 1.56
CA ASN A 10 13.21 -8.39 2.25
C ASN A 10 11.68 -8.56 2.39
N LYS A 11 11.11 -9.49 1.61
CA LYS A 11 9.66 -9.76 1.55
C LYS A 11 9.18 -10.53 2.79
N GLN A 12 8.99 -9.82 3.91
CA GLN A 12 8.51 -10.44 5.17
C GLN A 12 7.11 -11.01 5.08
N ILE A 13 6.25 -10.44 4.21
CA ILE A 13 4.87 -10.89 4.02
C ILE A 13 4.75 -11.54 2.65
N THR A 14 4.39 -12.81 2.63
CA THR A 14 4.22 -13.56 1.39
C THR A 14 2.89 -13.19 0.70
N PRO A 15 2.83 -13.30 -0.64
CA PRO A 15 1.60 -13.04 -1.39
C PRO A 15 0.42 -13.93 -0.94
N LYS A 16 0.67 -15.15 -0.44
CA LYS A 16 -0.36 -16.03 0.13
C LYS A 16 -1.08 -15.40 1.33
N VAL A 17 -0.33 -14.72 2.20
CA VAL A 17 -0.90 -14.03 3.37
C VAL A 17 -1.69 -12.81 2.92
N LEU A 18 -1.15 -12.01 1.98
CA LEU A 18 -1.83 -10.82 1.45
C LEU A 18 -3.16 -11.17 0.75
N LYS A 19 -3.22 -12.27 -0.01
CA LYS A 19 -4.46 -12.77 -0.61
C LYS A 19 -5.51 -13.15 0.45
N ARG A 20 -5.06 -13.76 1.56
CA ARG A 20 -5.97 -14.19 2.64
C ARG A 20 -6.51 -13.02 3.46
N ILE A 21 -5.68 -12.01 3.72
CA ILE A 21 -6.08 -10.79 4.43
C ILE A 21 -7.02 -9.96 3.53
N GLY A 22 -6.66 -9.79 2.26
CA GLY A 22 -7.39 -8.97 1.31
C GLY A 22 -7.27 -7.47 1.57
N LYS A 23 -7.46 -6.67 0.52
CA LYS A 23 -7.26 -5.20 0.56
C LYS A 23 -8.05 -4.48 1.65
N LYS A 24 -9.28 -4.92 1.94
CA LYS A 24 -10.19 -4.27 2.90
C LYS A 24 -9.69 -4.29 4.35
N ASN A 25 -8.81 -5.23 4.68
CA ASN A 25 -8.28 -5.41 6.04
C ASN A 25 -6.92 -4.71 6.24
N ILE A 26 -6.45 -3.96 5.25
CA ILE A 26 -5.17 -3.26 5.29
C ILE A 26 -5.42 -1.79 5.55
N LYS A 27 -4.82 -1.26 6.63
CA LYS A 27 -4.81 0.17 6.94
C LYS A 27 -3.41 0.73 6.70
N ILE A 28 -3.32 1.77 5.89
CA ILE A 28 -2.06 2.43 5.55
C ILE A 28 -1.96 3.68 6.41
N VAL A 29 -0.82 3.87 7.07
CA VAL A 29 -0.56 5.03 7.93
C VAL A 29 0.75 5.67 7.49
N SER A 30 0.74 6.99 7.31
CA SER A 30 1.93 7.75 6.92
C SER A 30 1.84 9.15 7.49
N THR A 31 2.98 9.84 7.66
CA THR A 31 2.94 11.28 7.93
C THR A 31 2.46 12.03 6.69
N GLU A 32 1.84 13.19 6.91
CA GLU A 32 1.37 14.07 5.83
C GLU A 32 2.52 14.48 4.88
N GLU A 33 3.65 14.89 5.45
CA GLU A 33 4.85 15.28 4.67
C GLU A 33 5.34 14.15 3.76
N LYS A 34 5.29 12.89 4.24
CA LYS A 34 5.75 11.73 3.48
C LYS A 34 4.81 11.39 2.32
N ILE A 35 3.50 11.55 2.49
CA ILE A 35 2.52 11.19 1.46
C ILE A 35 2.34 12.31 0.42
N LYS A 36 2.45 13.59 0.81
CA LYS A 36 2.36 14.74 -0.11
C LYS A 36 3.43 14.71 -1.20
N GLY A 37 4.60 14.13 -0.92
CA GLY A 37 5.67 13.96 -1.89
C GLY A 37 5.53 12.74 -2.81
N LEU A 38 4.48 11.92 -2.66
CA LEU A 38 4.25 10.71 -3.44
C LEU A 38 3.10 10.92 -4.42
N ARG A 39 3.30 10.50 -5.67
CA ARG A 39 2.22 10.48 -6.68
C ARG A 39 1.28 9.29 -6.49
N CYS A 40 1.85 8.15 -6.12
CA CYS A 40 1.14 6.90 -5.91
C CYS A 40 1.86 6.07 -4.83
N LEU A 41 1.18 5.04 -4.34
CA LEU A 41 1.78 3.98 -3.55
C LEU A 41 2.14 2.81 -4.47
N MET A 42 3.25 2.15 -4.21
CA MET A 42 3.73 1.03 -5.02
C MET A 42 3.63 -0.30 -4.28
N VAL A 43 3.32 -1.37 -5.01
CA VAL A 43 3.32 -2.74 -4.48
C VAL A 43 4.04 -3.70 -5.43
N ASP A 44 5.03 -4.42 -4.88
CA ASP A 44 5.79 -5.47 -5.59
C ASP A 44 5.91 -6.71 -4.70
N THR A 45 4.84 -7.50 -4.66
CA THR A 45 4.85 -8.77 -3.95
C THR A 45 5.59 -9.86 -4.72
N GLY A 46 5.80 -9.69 -6.03
CA GLY A 46 6.35 -10.71 -6.94
C GLY A 46 5.32 -11.74 -7.40
N ASP A 47 4.03 -11.49 -7.17
CA ASP A 47 2.92 -12.29 -7.68
C ASP A 47 1.86 -11.34 -8.24
N ILE A 48 1.79 -11.29 -9.58
CA ILE A 48 0.93 -10.37 -10.33
C ILE A 48 -0.53 -10.40 -9.84
N LYS A 49 -1.05 -11.58 -9.44
CA LYS A 49 -2.43 -11.70 -8.95
C LYS A 49 -2.64 -10.99 -7.61
N THR A 50 -1.64 -11.00 -6.74
CA THR A 50 -1.67 -10.29 -5.46
C THR A 50 -1.52 -8.80 -5.67
N ASP A 51 -0.61 -8.43 -6.56
CA ASP A 51 -0.33 -7.05 -6.94
C ASP A 51 -1.60 -6.38 -7.51
N GLU A 52 -2.26 -7.02 -8.48
CA GLU A 52 -3.56 -6.61 -9.03
C GLU A 52 -4.67 -6.51 -7.96
N LEU A 53 -4.68 -7.42 -6.98
CA LEU A 53 -5.67 -7.38 -5.88
C LEU A 53 -5.48 -6.15 -4.97
N LEU A 54 -4.25 -5.66 -4.86
CA LEU A 54 -3.89 -4.52 -4.02
C LEU A 54 -3.99 -3.18 -4.76
N LYS A 55 -3.93 -3.17 -6.10
CA LYS A 55 -4.06 -1.98 -6.95
C LYS A 55 -5.36 -1.18 -6.72
N GLY A 56 -5.31 0.08 -7.13
CA GLY A 56 -6.42 1.02 -7.11
C GLY A 56 -6.46 1.86 -5.83
N LEU A 57 -7.53 2.63 -5.64
CA LEU A 57 -7.62 3.63 -4.57
C LEU A 57 -7.51 3.01 -3.16
N ALA A 58 -6.74 3.66 -2.30
CA ALA A 58 -6.55 3.29 -0.91
C ALA A 58 -6.61 4.50 0.00
N LYS A 59 -7.11 4.26 1.22
CA LYS A 59 -7.16 5.27 2.28
C LYS A 59 -5.87 5.21 3.10
N VAL A 60 -5.23 6.36 3.25
CA VAL A 60 -4.02 6.56 4.05
C VAL A 60 -4.37 7.48 5.20
N ILE A 61 -4.20 6.98 6.42
CA ILE A 61 -4.38 7.76 7.64
C ILE A 61 -3.15 8.63 7.82
N ILE A 62 -3.34 9.95 7.87
CA ILE A 62 -2.24 10.93 7.98
C ILE A 62 -2.18 11.67 9.30
N GLY A 63 -3.25 11.62 10.08
CA GLY A 63 -3.41 12.39 11.30
C GLY A 63 -4.62 11.93 12.11
N TYR A 64 -4.96 12.69 13.15
CA TYR A 64 -6.12 12.38 13.98
C TYR A 64 -7.42 12.69 13.23
N LYS A 65 -8.15 11.63 12.84
CA LYS A 65 -9.35 11.70 11.98
C LYS A 65 -9.10 12.27 10.59
N GLU A 66 -7.85 12.24 10.11
CA GLU A 66 -7.48 12.71 8.78
C GLU A 66 -7.05 11.54 7.90
N GLU A 67 -7.69 11.43 6.74
CA GLU A 67 -7.45 10.39 5.75
C GLU A 67 -7.27 11.02 4.36
N LEU A 68 -6.31 10.53 3.59
CA LEU A 68 -6.14 10.85 2.17
C LEU A 68 -6.41 9.62 1.31
N ILE A 69 -6.97 9.86 0.13
CA ILE A 69 -7.15 8.83 -0.89
C ILE A 69 -5.98 8.97 -1.87
N ILE A 70 -5.25 7.88 -2.06
CA ILE A 70 -4.16 7.80 -3.04
C ILE A 70 -4.29 6.53 -3.85
N GLU A 71 -3.78 6.55 -5.08
CA GLU A 71 -3.76 5.38 -5.95
C GLU A 71 -2.63 4.42 -5.58
N ILE A 72 -2.92 3.11 -5.61
CA ILE A 72 -1.91 2.05 -5.55
C ILE A 72 -1.64 1.54 -6.97
N GLU A 73 -0.37 1.58 -7.37
CA GLU A 73 0.17 1.04 -8.61
C GLU A 73 1.18 -0.09 -8.33
N CYS A 74 1.57 -0.83 -9.38
CA CYS A 74 2.56 -1.92 -9.30
C CYS A 74 3.82 -1.58 -10.06
#